data_AF-A0A359LKS6-F1
#
_entry.id   AF-A0A359LKS6-F1
#
_cell.length_a   1.000
_cell.length_b   1.000
_cell.length_c   1.000
_cell.angle_alpha   90.00
_cell.angle_beta   90.00
_cell.angle_gamma   90.00
#
_symmetry.space_group_name_H-M   'P 1'
#
loop_
_entity.id
_entity.type
_entity.pdbx_description
1 polymer ?
#
loop_
_entity_poly.entity_id
_entity_poly.type
_entity_poly.pdbx_seq_one_letter_code
_entity_poly.pdbx_strand_id
1 'polypeptide(L)'
;MKRNKYSELSKDAVYLLSRSEFEKQKVITTEYAVKVLGDYLKATRLLDNLAKRNRLIQLKRGRYLVVPLKAPNQRWMPHEFVVASLWMGETPYYIGYSSMYNYWGFTEQIPQKVIILNTEKNRIRKIGKISFRAMKISSKKMYGIKKIKIDEEYVSISDKERSLVDFISNPIGSWGNVQEVINEQIEKIDIKKFVRYLIKFPVIAVRKRAGFMLERAGVSLEELSRLKSSIGSKNSYAPFNPFIKSRKGSVNQDWKVILNG
;
A
#
# COMPACT_ATOMS: atom_id res chain seq x y z
N MET A 1 -11.75 20.19 25.65
CA MET A 1 -12.06 20.49 24.23
C MET A 1 -11.39 21.79 23.81
N LYS A 2 -10.39 21.78 22.91
CA LYS A 2 -9.90 23.05 22.32
C LYS A 2 -10.96 23.56 21.33
N ARG A 3 -11.55 24.72 21.62
CA ARG A 3 -12.44 25.45 20.70
C ARG A 3 -11.66 25.75 19.41
N ASN A 4 -11.91 25.01 18.33
CA ASN A 4 -11.54 25.46 16.98
C ASN A 4 -12.48 26.62 16.64
N LYS A 5 -12.13 27.83 17.09
CA LYS A 5 -12.73 29.06 16.56
C LYS A 5 -12.20 29.24 15.15
N TYR A 6 -13.07 29.52 14.18
CA TYR A 6 -12.66 30.03 12.88
C TYR A 6 -11.71 31.21 13.14
N SER A 7 -10.41 31.00 12.90
CA SER A 7 -9.40 32.03 13.12
C SER A 7 -9.34 32.90 11.87
N GLU A 8 -9.21 34.20 12.08
CA GLU A 8 -9.08 35.16 11.00
C GLU A 8 -7.86 34.82 10.12
N LEU A 9 -8.10 34.75 8.81
CA LEU A 9 -7.06 34.51 7.82
C LEU A 9 -6.48 35.85 7.38
N SER A 10 -5.14 35.93 7.27
CA SER A 10 -4.50 37.09 6.68
C SER A 10 -4.86 37.22 5.18
N LYS A 11 -4.69 38.42 4.61
CA LYS A 11 -4.88 38.65 3.16
C LYS A 11 -4.06 37.66 2.31
N ASP A 12 -2.81 37.41 2.70
CA ASP A 12 -1.95 36.42 2.02
C ASP A 12 -2.47 34.99 2.14
N ALA A 13 -3.03 34.61 3.30
CA ALA A 13 -3.64 33.30 3.48
C ALA A 13 -4.86 33.13 2.58
N VAL A 14 -5.75 34.14 2.55
CA VAL A 14 -6.93 34.14 1.70
C VAL A 14 -6.50 34.04 0.23
N TYR A 15 -5.53 34.85 -0.20
CA TYR A 15 -5.04 34.85 -1.58
C TYR A 15 -4.41 33.51 -1.98
N LEU A 16 -3.53 32.94 -1.15
CA LEU A 16 -2.90 31.65 -1.44
C LEU A 16 -3.93 30.53 -1.56
N LEU A 17 -4.89 30.47 -0.64
CA LEU A 17 -5.92 29.42 -0.60
C LEU A 17 -6.94 29.57 -1.73
N SER A 18 -7.43 30.78 -2.00
CA SER A 18 -8.38 31.02 -3.09
C SER A 18 -7.74 30.76 -4.46
N ARG A 19 -6.48 31.17 -4.63
CA ARG A 19 -5.72 30.88 -5.86
C ARG A 19 -5.51 29.38 -6.04
N SER A 20 -5.14 28.64 -4.99
CA SER A 20 -4.95 27.19 -5.09
C SER A 20 -6.27 26.46 -5.40
N GLU A 21 -7.39 26.88 -4.80
CA GLU A 21 -8.70 26.31 -5.13
C GLU A 21 -9.12 26.61 -6.58
N PHE A 22 -8.92 27.85 -7.06
CA PHE A 22 -9.20 28.25 -8.44
C PHE A 22 -8.37 27.44 -9.46
N GLU A 23 -7.08 27.25 -9.20
CA GLU A 23 -6.18 26.45 -10.04
C GLU A 23 -6.33 24.93 -9.82
N LYS A 24 -7.28 24.50 -8.97
CA LYS A 24 -7.50 23.09 -8.60
C LYS A 24 -6.25 22.40 -8.04
N GLN A 25 -5.37 23.16 -7.40
CA GLN A 25 -4.16 22.67 -6.74
C GLN A 25 -4.52 22.05 -5.39
N LYS A 26 -4.68 20.72 -5.36
CA LYS A 26 -4.94 19.98 -4.11
C LYS A 26 -3.75 19.94 -3.16
N VAL A 27 -2.53 19.98 -3.72
CA VAL A 27 -1.28 20.01 -2.95
C VAL A 27 -0.58 21.33 -3.16
N ILE A 28 -0.51 22.14 -2.11
CA ILE A 28 0.34 23.32 -2.08
C ILE A 28 1.77 22.87 -1.76
N THR A 29 2.71 23.22 -2.63
CA THR A 29 4.14 23.06 -2.36
C THR A 29 4.77 24.37 -1.88
N THR A 30 5.95 24.29 -1.26
CA THR A 30 6.71 25.50 -0.92
C THR A 30 7.01 26.31 -2.17
N GLU A 31 7.42 25.65 -3.26
CA GLU A 31 7.77 26.30 -4.52
C GLU A 31 6.57 27.05 -5.10
N TYR A 32 5.37 26.44 -5.07
CA TYR A 32 4.13 27.10 -5.47
C TYR A 32 3.82 28.31 -4.59
N ALA A 33 3.91 28.16 -3.27
CA ALA A 33 3.62 29.26 -2.34
C ALA A 33 4.61 30.44 -2.51
N VAL A 34 5.89 30.15 -2.75
CA VAL A 34 6.91 31.17 -3.07
C VAL A 34 6.56 31.90 -4.36
N LYS A 35 6.17 31.17 -5.41
CA LYS A 35 5.76 31.76 -6.68
C LYS A 35 4.55 32.69 -6.52
N VAL A 36 3.58 32.31 -5.69
CA VAL A 36 2.36 33.11 -5.45
C VAL A 36 2.63 34.33 -4.58
N LEU A 37 3.51 34.23 -3.59
CA LEU A 37 3.71 35.27 -2.57
C LEU A 37 4.95 36.14 -2.80
N GLY A 38 5.83 35.76 -3.72
CA GLY A 38 7.05 36.48 -4.09
C GLY A 38 8.19 36.41 -3.06
N ASP A 39 7.97 35.82 -1.89
CA ASP A 39 8.96 35.78 -0.80
C ASP A 39 9.00 34.42 -0.09
N TYR A 40 10.19 33.87 0.07
CA TYR A 40 10.41 32.55 0.65
C TYR A 40 10.13 32.48 2.16
N LEU A 41 10.59 33.46 2.94
CA LEU A 41 10.39 33.47 4.38
C LEU A 41 8.91 33.68 4.72
N LYS A 42 8.24 34.55 3.98
CA LYS A 42 6.80 34.80 4.05
C LYS A 42 6.02 33.54 3.71
N ALA A 43 6.33 32.86 2.60
CA ALA A 43 5.65 31.65 2.18
C ALA A 43 5.80 30.53 3.22
N THR A 44 7.02 30.24 3.67
CA THR A 44 7.27 29.17 4.64
C THR A 44 6.61 29.42 5.99
N ARG A 45 6.66 30.67 6.51
CA ARG A 45 5.95 31.06 7.73
C ARG A 45 4.44 30.94 7.58
N LEU A 46 3.89 31.35 6.44
CA LEU A 46 2.44 31.25 6.18
C LEU A 46 1.98 29.80 6.13
N LEU A 47 2.72 28.92 5.42
CA LEU A 47 2.41 27.50 5.34
C LEU A 47 2.43 26.82 6.71
N ASP A 48 3.42 27.11 7.55
CA ASP A 48 3.50 26.60 8.92
C ASP A 48 2.33 27.08 9.79
N ASN A 49 2.00 28.38 9.71
CA ASN A 49 0.86 28.96 10.42
C ASN A 49 -0.48 28.32 9.99
N LEU A 50 -0.69 28.13 8.68
CA LEU A 50 -1.89 27.49 8.15
C LEU A 50 -1.98 26.02 8.57
N ALA A 51 -0.86 25.29 8.61
CA ALA A 51 -0.81 23.91 9.09
C ALA A 51 -1.14 23.82 10.59
N LYS A 52 -0.57 24.69 11.43
CA LYS A 52 -0.88 24.80 12.86
C LYS A 52 -2.36 25.10 13.14
N ARG A 53 -3.00 25.85 12.22
CA ARG A 53 -4.43 26.21 12.27
C ARG A 53 -5.33 25.19 11.57
N ASN A 54 -4.83 24.00 11.22
CA ASN A 54 -5.57 22.94 10.50
C ASN A 54 -6.20 23.39 9.17
N ARG A 55 -5.67 24.45 8.54
CA ARG A 55 -6.05 24.85 7.18
C ARG A 55 -5.26 24.09 6.12
N LEU A 56 -4.14 23.52 6.52
CA LEU A 56 -3.30 22.66 5.70
C LEU A 56 -2.98 21.37 6.45
N ILE A 57 -2.93 20.25 5.73
CA ILE A 57 -2.48 18.97 6.26
C ILE A 57 -1.11 18.65 5.67
N GLN A 58 -0.07 18.58 6.52
CA GLN A 58 1.29 18.39 6.04
C GLN A 58 1.58 16.93 5.61
N LEU A 59 1.71 16.72 4.30
CA LEU A 59 2.08 15.43 3.71
C LEU A 59 3.57 15.10 3.91
N LYS A 60 4.44 16.07 3.65
CA LYS A 60 5.87 16.07 3.97
C LYS A 60 6.33 17.52 4.08
N ARG A 61 7.55 17.76 4.55
CA ARG A 61 8.11 19.13 4.55
C ARG A 61 7.99 19.70 3.13
N GLY A 62 7.38 20.88 3.02
CA GLY A 62 7.14 21.56 1.75
C GLY A 62 6.01 21.01 0.88
N ARG A 63 5.17 20.09 1.37
CA ARG A 63 3.94 19.66 0.67
C ARG A 63 2.77 19.52 1.61
N TYR A 64 1.66 20.16 1.26
CA TYR A 64 0.52 20.35 2.13
C TYR A 64 -0.78 20.14 1.35
N LEU A 65 -1.72 19.37 1.90
CA LEU A 65 -3.09 19.32 1.37
C LEU A 65 -3.87 20.52 1.84
N VAL A 66 -4.63 21.12 0.94
CA VAL A 66 -5.57 22.19 1.26
C VAL A 66 -6.79 21.61 1.96
N VAL A 67 -7.14 22.14 3.13
CA VAL A 67 -8.42 21.87 3.77
C VAL A 67 -9.45 22.84 3.16
N PRO A 68 -10.46 22.34 2.42
CA PRO A 68 -11.41 23.18 1.70
C PRO A 68 -12.12 24.15 2.65
N LEU A 69 -12.41 25.37 2.18
CA LEU A 69 -13.16 26.36 2.98
C LEU A 69 -14.54 25.83 3.43
N LYS A 70 -15.18 25.02 2.58
CA LYS A 70 -16.46 24.35 2.87
C LYS A 70 -16.38 23.28 3.97
N ALA A 71 -15.19 22.94 4.48
CA ALA A 71 -15.04 21.94 5.54
C ALA A 71 -15.44 22.53 6.91
N PRO A 72 -16.56 22.08 7.50
CA PRO A 72 -17.00 22.61 8.79
C PRO A 72 -15.95 22.34 9.87
N ASN A 73 -15.66 23.37 10.67
CA ASN A 73 -14.66 23.31 11.75
C ASN A 73 -13.26 22.87 11.29
N GLN A 74 -12.97 23.02 9.98
CA GLN A 74 -11.70 22.60 9.35
C GLN A 74 -11.44 21.09 9.53
N ARG A 75 -12.51 20.30 9.73
CA ARG A 75 -12.43 18.84 9.83
C ARG A 75 -12.68 18.25 8.46
N TRP A 76 -11.62 17.90 7.77
CA TRP A 76 -11.68 17.22 6.49
C TRP A 76 -10.41 16.40 6.27
N MET A 77 -10.56 15.27 5.62
CA MET A 77 -9.48 14.41 5.14
C MET A 77 -10.02 13.67 3.92
N PRO A 78 -9.26 13.60 2.80
CA PRO A 78 -9.65 12.73 1.71
C PRO A 78 -9.50 11.26 2.13
N HIS A 79 -9.98 10.35 1.28
CA HIS A 79 -9.78 8.92 1.52
C HIS A 79 -8.29 8.60 1.79
N GLU A 80 -8.00 7.69 2.71
CA GLU A 80 -6.63 7.41 3.15
C GLU A 80 -5.68 6.98 2.02
N PHE A 81 -6.22 6.28 1.03
CA PHE A 81 -5.49 5.89 -0.18
C PHE A 81 -5.14 7.08 -1.08
N VAL A 82 -5.99 8.11 -1.11
CA VAL A 82 -5.70 9.38 -1.78
C VAL A 82 -4.58 10.12 -1.06
N VAL A 83 -4.63 10.17 0.28
CA VAL A 83 -3.52 10.75 1.08
C VAL A 83 -2.20 10.02 0.81
N ALA A 84 -2.22 8.69 0.73
CA ALA A 84 -1.06 7.88 0.38
C ALA A 84 -0.51 8.23 -1.02
N SER A 85 -1.38 8.34 -2.03
CA SER A 85 -1.03 8.76 -3.39
C SER A 85 -0.31 10.12 -3.39
N LEU A 86 -0.94 11.12 -2.78
CA LEU A 86 -0.42 12.48 -2.75
C LEU A 86 0.87 12.59 -1.93
N TRP A 87 1.04 11.74 -0.90
CA TRP A 87 2.29 11.65 -0.15
C TRP A 87 3.44 11.04 -0.96
N MET A 88 3.15 10.03 -1.78
CA MET A 88 4.12 9.42 -2.68
C MET A 88 4.51 10.37 -3.82
N GLY A 89 3.54 11.12 -4.36
CA GLY A 89 3.77 12.01 -5.50
C GLY A 89 4.21 11.20 -6.72
N GLU A 90 5.37 11.53 -7.29
CA GLU A 90 5.93 10.87 -8.47
C GLU A 90 6.62 9.53 -8.18
N THR A 91 6.88 9.22 -6.91
CA THR A 91 7.56 7.99 -6.54
C THR A 91 6.74 6.77 -6.95
N PRO A 92 7.30 5.82 -7.71
CA PRO A 92 6.62 4.57 -8.04
C PRO A 92 6.20 3.81 -6.78
N TYR A 93 4.91 3.56 -6.65
CA TYR A 93 4.33 2.94 -5.47
C TYR A 93 3.09 2.11 -5.81
N TYR A 94 2.69 1.26 -4.87
CA TYR A 94 1.33 0.73 -4.76
C TYR A 94 0.95 0.53 -3.29
N ILE A 95 -0.34 0.61 -2.97
CA ILE A 95 -0.88 0.21 -1.67
C ILE A 95 -1.04 -1.31 -1.69
N GLY A 96 -0.56 -2.00 -0.66
CA GLY A 96 -0.52 -3.46 -0.60
C GLY A 96 -0.59 -3.99 0.83
N TYR A 97 -0.26 -5.27 1.00
CA TYR A 97 -0.34 -5.98 2.29
C TYR A 97 -1.70 -5.82 2.98
N SER A 98 -1.76 -5.63 4.30
CA SER A 98 -3.01 -5.66 5.07
C SER A 98 -4.11 -4.75 4.53
N SER A 99 -3.74 -3.57 3.99
CA SER A 99 -4.70 -2.68 3.30
C SER A 99 -5.39 -3.37 2.14
N MET A 100 -4.65 -4.13 1.33
CA MET A 100 -5.21 -4.84 0.19
C MET A 100 -5.78 -6.21 0.54
N TYR A 101 -5.26 -6.87 1.58
CA TYR A 101 -5.88 -8.10 2.09
C TYR A 101 -7.31 -7.82 2.55
N ASN A 102 -7.52 -6.73 3.28
CA ASN A 102 -8.86 -6.33 3.68
C ASN A 102 -9.71 -5.86 2.49
N TYR A 103 -9.17 -5.01 1.61
CA TYR A 103 -9.89 -4.55 0.40
C TYR A 103 -10.37 -5.69 -0.52
N TRP A 104 -9.58 -6.76 -0.66
CA TRP A 104 -9.94 -7.92 -1.48
C TRP A 104 -10.68 -9.04 -0.73
N GLY A 105 -10.95 -8.85 0.56
CA GLY A 105 -11.70 -9.82 1.38
C GLY A 105 -10.89 -11.06 1.81
N PHE A 106 -9.55 -10.97 1.86
CA PHE A 106 -8.71 -12.04 2.42
C PHE A 106 -8.68 -12.03 3.94
N THR A 107 -9.13 -10.92 4.56
CA THR A 107 -9.25 -10.79 6.01
C THR A 107 -10.33 -9.77 6.36
N GLU A 108 -11.04 -10.03 7.46
CA GLU A 108 -11.93 -9.06 8.10
C GLU A 108 -11.19 -8.09 9.02
N GLN A 109 -9.90 -8.34 9.30
CA GLN A 109 -9.11 -7.48 10.18
C GLN A 109 -8.92 -6.09 9.57
N ILE A 110 -9.43 -5.07 10.26
CA ILE A 110 -9.30 -3.67 9.84
C ILE A 110 -7.84 -3.21 10.03
N PRO A 111 -7.14 -2.80 8.96
CA PRO A 111 -5.75 -2.36 9.03
C PRO A 111 -5.60 -1.09 9.87
N GLN A 112 -4.69 -1.12 10.85
CA GLN A 112 -4.38 0.06 11.68
C GLN A 112 -3.49 1.09 10.96
N LYS A 113 -2.89 0.70 9.84
CA LYS A 113 -1.99 1.54 9.03
C LYS A 113 -2.19 1.23 7.56
N VAL A 114 -2.08 2.24 6.71
CA VAL A 114 -2.00 2.06 5.26
C VAL A 114 -0.56 1.68 4.89
N ILE A 115 -0.39 0.50 4.28
CA ILE A 115 0.93 0.02 3.86
C ILE A 115 1.17 0.33 2.39
N ILE A 116 2.28 1.02 2.13
CA ILE A 116 2.65 1.52 0.81
C ILE A 116 3.98 0.91 0.42
N LEU A 117 3.98 0.04 -0.58
CA LEU A 117 5.19 -0.52 -1.16
C LEU A 117 5.67 0.41 -2.26
N ASN A 118 6.96 0.77 -2.22
CA ASN A 118 7.52 1.77 -3.13
C ASN A 118 9.02 1.55 -3.34
N THR A 119 9.65 2.29 -4.25
CA THR A 119 11.06 2.07 -4.62
C THR A 119 12.07 2.92 -3.85
N GLU A 120 11.64 3.87 -3.01
CA GLU A 120 12.53 4.89 -2.44
C GLU A 120 12.52 4.99 -0.91
N LYS A 121 11.35 4.96 -0.30
CA LYS A 121 11.06 5.37 1.07
C LYS A 121 10.86 4.16 1.98
N ASN A 122 11.55 4.15 3.12
CA ASN A 122 11.33 3.19 4.19
C ASN A 122 11.12 3.91 5.54
N ARG A 123 9.88 4.28 5.85
CA ARG A 123 9.55 4.98 7.12
C ARG A 123 8.09 4.82 7.52
N ILE A 124 7.78 5.15 8.77
CA ILE A 124 6.41 5.37 9.26
C ILE A 124 6.15 6.86 9.27
N ARG A 125 4.93 7.28 8.90
CA ARG A 125 4.50 8.66 9.00
C ARG A 125 3.04 8.74 9.39
N LYS A 126 2.71 9.62 10.33
CA LYS A 126 1.32 9.98 10.63
C LYS A 126 0.96 11.24 9.84
N ILE A 127 -0.13 11.20 9.09
CA ILE A 127 -0.66 12.36 8.33
C ILE A 127 -2.09 12.57 8.82
N GLY A 128 -2.33 13.71 9.48
CA GLY A 128 -3.53 13.91 10.27
C GLY A 128 -3.68 12.83 11.35
N LYS A 129 -4.77 12.06 11.28
CA LYS A 129 -5.04 10.96 12.22
C LYS A 129 -4.60 9.59 11.71
N ILE A 130 -4.28 9.46 10.42
CA ILE A 130 -4.00 8.18 9.76
C ILE A 130 -2.50 7.87 9.83
N SER A 131 -2.16 6.61 10.07
CA SER A 131 -0.78 6.13 10.11
C SER A 131 -0.43 5.41 8.80
N PHE A 132 0.69 5.78 8.20
CA PHE A 132 1.19 5.22 6.95
C PHE A 132 2.54 4.54 7.17
N ARG A 133 2.74 3.37 6.55
CA ARG A 133 4.03 2.67 6.49
C ARG A 133 4.50 2.61 5.05
N ALA A 134 5.47 3.43 4.69
CA ALA A 134 6.20 3.29 3.44
C ALA A 134 7.27 2.22 3.59
N MET A 135 7.25 1.20 2.73
CA MET A 135 8.22 0.10 2.69
C MET A 135 8.95 0.12 1.34
N LYS A 136 10.27 0.29 1.40
CA LYS A 136 11.12 0.21 0.21
C LYS A 136 11.22 -1.25 -0.25
N ILE A 137 10.88 -1.50 -1.50
CA ILE A 137 11.01 -2.80 -2.16
C ILE A 137 11.87 -2.69 -3.41
N SER A 138 12.41 -3.82 -3.85
CA SER A 138 13.07 -3.92 -5.15
C SER A 138 12.08 -3.62 -6.28
N SER A 139 12.55 -2.91 -7.31
CA SER A 139 11.79 -2.69 -8.56
C SER A 139 11.29 -3.99 -9.19
N LYS A 140 11.97 -5.13 -8.98
CA LYS A 140 11.53 -6.47 -9.42
C LYS A 140 10.17 -6.87 -8.85
N LYS A 141 9.76 -6.30 -7.71
CA LYS A 141 8.45 -6.53 -7.08
C LYS A 141 7.36 -5.54 -7.55
N MET A 142 7.68 -4.56 -8.40
CA MET A 142 6.72 -3.58 -8.95
C MET A 142 5.97 -4.16 -10.15
N TYR A 143 4.97 -5.00 -9.89
CA TYR A 143 4.08 -5.58 -10.90
C TYR A 143 2.75 -5.99 -10.27
N GLY A 144 1.75 -6.27 -11.11
CA GLY A 144 0.39 -6.55 -10.64
C GLY A 144 -0.21 -5.35 -9.90
N ILE A 145 0.02 -4.18 -10.48
CA ILE A 145 -0.46 -2.90 -9.97
C ILE A 145 -1.60 -2.47 -10.88
N LYS A 146 -2.76 -2.17 -10.29
CA LYS A 146 -3.88 -1.54 -10.98
C LYS A 146 -4.13 -0.15 -10.41
N LYS A 147 -4.67 0.75 -11.23
CA LYS A 147 -5.15 2.05 -10.77
C LYS A 147 -6.64 1.96 -10.47
N ILE A 148 -7.05 2.50 -9.34
CA ILE A 148 -8.46 2.74 -9.01
C ILE A 148 -8.69 4.24 -8.90
N LYS A 149 -9.89 4.69 -9.26
CA LYS A 149 -10.29 6.09 -9.08
C LYS A 149 -11.02 6.21 -7.74
N ILE A 150 -10.52 7.07 -6.87
CA ILE A 150 -11.16 7.44 -5.61
C ILE A 150 -11.29 8.96 -5.62
N ASP A 151 -12.51 9.46 -5.49
CA ASP A 151 -12.85 10.86 -5.77
C ASP A 151 -12.39 11.25 -7.19
N GLU A 152 -11.49 12.23 -7.31
CA GLU A 152 -10.90 12.64 -8.60
C GLU A 152 -9.44 12.16 -8.75
N GLU A 153 -8.95 11.31 -7.84
CA GLU A 153 -7.57 10.86 -7.82
C GLU A 153 -7.43 9.42 -8.27
N TYR A 154 -6.36 9.13 -9.02
CA TYR A 154 -5.97 7.76 -9.31
C TYR A 154 -4.98 7.26 -8.26
N VAL A 155 -5.29 6.10 -7.69
CA VAL A 155 -4.44 5.44 -6.70
C VAL A 155 -3.97 4.09 -7.24
N SER A 156 -2.66 3.86 -7.18
CA SER A 156 -2.05 2.56 -7.46
C SER A 156 -2.23 1.60 -6.29
N ILE A 157 -2.84 0.44 -6.54
CA ILE A 157 -3.02 -0.66 -5.58
C ILE A 157 -2.51 -1.98 -6.17
N SER A 158 -2.19 -2.97 -5.35
CA SER A 158 -1.98 -4.33 -5.87
C SER A 158 -3.32 -4.91 -6.34
N ASP A 159 -3.32 -5.51 -7.54
CA ASP A 159 -4.46 -6.29 -7.99
C ASP A 159 -4.66 -7.55 -7.12
N LYS A 160 -5.77 -8.24 -7.33
CA LYS A 160 -6.19 -9.35 -6.47
C LYS A 160 -5.18 -10.50 -6.49
N GLU A 161 -4.72 -10.90 -7.68
CA GLU A 161 -3.71 -11.95 -7.83
C GLU A 161 -2.38 -11.56 -7.17
N ARG A 162 -1.92 -10.32 -7.36
CA ARG A 162 -0.69 -9.84 -6.74
C ARG A 162 -0.81 -9.78 -5.22
N SER A 163 -1.96 -9.35 -4.72
CA SER A 163 -2.26 -9.32 -3.29
C SER A 163 -2.20 -10.73 -2.69
N LEU A 164 -2.66 -11.75 -3.43
CA LEU A 164 -2.59 -13.14 -2.98
C LEU A 164 -1.13 -13.66 -2.92
N VAL A 165 -0.27 -13.25 -3.87
CA VAL A 165 1.18 -13.54 -3.81
C VAL A 165 1.79 -12.91 -2.57
N ASP A 166 1.45 -11.64 -2.31
CA ASP A 166 1.92 -10.92 -1.13
C ASP A 166 1.40 -11.58 0.16
N PHE A 167 0.16 -12.07 0.17
CA PHE A 167 -0.46 -12.77 1.30
C PHE A 167 0.28 -14.06 1.65
N ILE A 168 0.67 -14.87 0.67
CA ILE A 168 1.50 -16.07 0.90
C ILE A 168 2.92 -15.68 1.36
N SER A 169 3.46 -14.56 0.86
CA SER A 169 4.80 -14.10 1.23
C SER A 169 4.87 -13.49 2.63
N ASN A 170 3.84 -12.74 3.03
CA ASN A 170 3.74 -12.01 4.28
C ASN A 170 2.32 -12.21 4.85
N PRO A 171 2.05 -13.42 5.37
CA PRO A 171 0.72 -13.80 5.85
C PRO A 171 0.36 -13.08 7.14
N ILE A 172 -0.94 -12.99 7.39
CA ILE A 172 -1.55 -12.58 8.65
C ILE A 172 -2.53 -13.68 9.09
N GLY A 173 -2.87 -13.73 10.38
CA GLY A 173 -3.70 -14.81 10.92
C GLY A 173 -2.93 -16.14 11.03
N SER A 174 -3.65 -17.27 10.97
CA SER A 174 -3.07 -18.61 11.04
C SER A 174 -2.66 -19.12 9.65
N TRP A 175 -1.76 -20.10 9.59
CA TRP A 175 -1.39 -20.71 8.30
C TRP A 175 -2.55 -21.47 7.64
N GLY A 176 -3.46 -22.03 8.44
CA GLY A 176 -4.71 -22.63 7.96
C GLY A 176 -5.61 -21.62 7.26
N ASN A 177 -5.78 -20.42 7.85
CA ASN A 177 -6.53 -19.32 7.23
C ASN A 177 -5.93 -18.92 5.86
N VAL A 178 -4.61 -18.95 5.72
CA VAL A 178 -3.97 -18.67 4.42
C VAL A 178 -4.37 -19.71 3.37
N GLN A 179 -4.43 -20.99 3.73
CA GLN A 179 -4.89 -22.05 2.82
C GLN A 179 -6.38 -21.91 2.47
N GLU A 180 -7.23 -21.61 3.46
CA GLU A 180 -8.67 -21.37 3.24
C GLU A 180 -8.90 -20.24 2.24
N VAL A 181 -8.25 -19.09 2.44
CA VAL A 181 -8.31 -17.97 1.50
C VAL A 181 -7.85 -18.41 0.12
N ILE A 182 -6.76 -19.19 -0.01
CA ILE A 182 -6.34 -19.67 -1.34
C ILE A 182 -7.44 -20.53 -1.98
N ASN A 183 -7.99 -21.50 -1.25
CA ASN A 183 -9.05 -22.39 -1.74
C ASN A 183 -10.26 -21.57 -2.25
N GLU A 184 -10.67 -20.54 -1.52
CA GLU A 184 -11.78 -19.67 -1.92
C GLU A 184 -11.45 -18.76 -3.10
N GLN A 185 -10.21 -18.29 -3.21
CA GLN A 185 -9.84 -17.28 -4.19
C GLN A 185 -9.44 -17.87 -5.54
N ILE A 186 -8.97 -19.13 -5.61
CA ILE A 186 -8.56 -19.74 -6.89
C ILE A 186 -9.68 -19.77 -7.93
N GLU A 187 -10.94 -19.88 -7.50
CA GLU A 187 -12.12 -19.83 -8.39
C GLU A 187 -12.52 -18.40 -8.79
N LYS A 188 -12.00 -17.38 -8.07
CA LYS A 188 -12.40 -15.97 -8.17
C LYS A 188 -11.31 -15.08 -8.78
N ILE A 189 -10.25 -15.67 -9.34
CA ILE A 189 -9.10 -14.97 -9.92
C ILE A 189 -8.69 -15.59 -11.26
N ASP A 190 -7.90 -14.86 -12.04
CA ASP A 190 -7.20 -15.45 -13.19
C ASP A 190 -6.01 -16.28 -12.69
N ILE A 191 -6.18 -17.61 -12.66
CA ILE A 191 -5.16 -18.54 -12.18
C ILE A 191 -3.85 -18.46 -12.99
N LYS A 192 -3.93 -18.27 -14.31
CA LYS A 192 -2.76 -18.17 -15.19
C LYS A 192 -1.97 -16.90 -14.88
N LYS A 193 -2.68 -15.79 -14.61
CA LYS A 193 -2.09 -14.54 -14.15
C LYS A 193 -1.46 -14.68 -12.76
N PHE A 194 -2.12 -15.36 -11.83
CA PHE A 194 -1.58 -15.63 -10.50
C PHE A 194 -0.29 -16.46 -10.55
N VAL A 195 -0.25 -17.53 -11.34
CA VAL A 195 0.96 -18.34 -11.56
C VAL A 195 2.07 -17.51 -12.18
N ARG A 196 1.80 -16.69 -13.22
CA ARG A 196 2.80 -15.76 -13.77
C ARG A 196 3.36 -14.80 -12.72
N TYR A 197 2.52 -14.32 -11.81
CA TYR A 197 2.95 -13.44 -10.72
C TYR A 197 3.80 -14.16 -9.68
N LEU A 198 3.51 -15.41 -9.33
CA LEU A 198 4.35 -16.23 -8.46
C LEU A 198 5.72 -16.50 -9.10
N ILE A 199 5.76 -16.84 -10.38
CA ILE A 199 6.99 -17.05 -11.16
C ILE A 199 7.86 -15.78 -11.18
N LYS A 200 7.23 -14.60 -11.28
CA LYS A 200 7.96 -13.32 -11.21
C LYS A 200 8.45 -12.97 -9.80
N PHE A 201 7.82 -13.51 -8.75
CA PHE A 201 8.15 -13.15 -7.38
C PHE A 201 9.54 -13.67 -6.98
N PRO A 202 10.47 -12.84 -6.46
CA PRO A 202 11.88 -13.22 -6.34
C PRO A 202 12.19 -14.23 -5.22
N VAL A 203 11.24 -14.54 -4.35
CA VAL A 203 11.46 -15.42 -3.20
C VAL A 203 11.01 -16.84 -3.53
N ILE A 204 11.97 -17.73 -3.78
CA ILE A 204 11.70 -19.12 -4.18
C ILE A 204 10.91 -19.89 -3.11
N ALA A 205 11.15 -19.64 -1.82
CA ALA A 205 10.38 -20.26 -0.74
C ALA A 205 8.88 -19.95 -0.82
N VAL A 206 8.50 -18.76 -1.32
CA VAL A 206 7.10 -18.39 -1.54
C VAL A 206 6.51 -19.18 -2.70
N ARG A 207 7.26 -19.37 -3.79
CA ARG A 207 6.82 -20.20 -4.93
C ARG A 207 6.60 -21.66 -4.51
N LYS A 208 7.51 -22.22 -3.69
CA LYS A 208 7.41 -23.56 -3.13
C LYS A 208 6.14 -23.74 -2.27
N ARG A 209 5.92 -22.81 -1.33
CA ARG A 209 4.71 -22.79 -0.50
C ARG A 209 3.46 -22.67 -1.37
N ALA A 210 3.40 -21.67 -2.24
CA ALA A 210 2.25 -21.44 -3.11
C ALA A 210 1.94 -22.65 -3.99
N GLY A 211 2.95 -23.28 -4.59
CA GLY A 211 2.76 -24.47 -5.41
C GLY A 211 2.11 -25.62 -4.66
N PHE A 212 2.59 -25.94 -3.46
CA PHE A 212 1.97 -26.97 -2.63
C PHE A 212 0.54 -26.58 -2.18
N MET A 213 0.29 -25.30 -1.90
CA MET A 213 -1.07 -24.83 -1.57
C MET A 213 -2.03 -24.95 -2.77
N LEU A 214 -1.55 -24.67 -3.99
CA LEU A 214 -2.33 -24.77 -5.21
C LEU A 214 -2.60 -26.22 -5.62
N GLU A 215 -1.63 -27.12 -5.40
CA GLU A 215 -1.82 -28.56 -5.57
C GLU A 215 -2.91 -29.08 -4.64
N ARG A 216 -2.89 -28.70 -3.37
CA ARG A 216 -3.96 -29.01 -2.40
C ARG A 216 -5.32 -28.42 -2.78
N ALA A 217 -5.31 -27.27 -3.46
CA ALA A 217 -6.52 -26.60 -3.91
C ALA A 217 -7.04 -27.14 -5.27
N GLY A 218 -6.42 -28.18 -5.84
CA GLY A 218 -6.90 -28.82 -7.07
C GLY A 218 -6.62 -28.04 -8.35
N VAL A 219 -5.64 -27.13 -8.35
CA VAL A 219 -5.24 -26.40 -9.56
C VAL A 219 -4.67 -27.37 -10.61
N SER A 220 -4.96 -27.12 -11.88
CA SER A 220 -4.53 -27.99 -12.99
C SER A 220 -3.01 -28.24 -13.02
N LEU A 221 -2.64 -29.47 -13.40
CA LEU A 221 -1.25 -29.89 -13.55
C LEU A 221 -0.46 -29.01 -14.52
N GLU A 222 -1.11 -28.46 -15.56
CA GLU A 222 -0.48 -27.54 -16.51
C GLU A 222 0.08 -26.30 -15.78
N GLU A 223 -0.73 -25.60 -15.01
CA GLU A 223 -0.29 -24.39 -14.30
C GLU A 223 0.69 -24.73 -13.16
N LEU A 224 0.49 -25.85 -12.46
CA LEU A 224 1.43 -26.33 -11.44
C LEU A 224 2.80 -26.64 -12.05
N SER A 225 2.86 -27.26 -13.23
CA SER A 225 4.11 -27.58 -13.90
C SER A 225 4.92 -26.33 -14.25
N ARG A 226 4.27 -25.28 -14.74
CA ARG A 226 4.90 -23.98 -15.07
C ARG A 226 5.51 -23.34 -13.82
N LEU A 227 4.77 -23.36 -12.70
CA LEU A 227 5.28 -22.86 -11.44
C LEU A 227 6.45 -23.70 -10.92
N LYS A 228 6.34 -25.04 -10.99
CA LYS A 228 7.37 -25.99 -10.53
C LYS A 228 8.69 -25.77 -11.28
N SER A 229 8.64 -25.62 -12.59
CA SER A 229 9.82 -25.30 -13.43
C SER A 229 10.52 -24.01 -13.02
N SER A 230 9.79 -23.02 -12.50
CA SER A 230 10.38 -21.75 -12.04
C SER A 230 11.17 -21.83 -10.73
N ILE A 231 11.06 -22.93 -9.97
CA ILE A 231 11.79 -23.12 -8.71
C ILE A 231 13.27 -23.47 -8.99
N GLY A 232 13.55 -24.02 -10.19
CA GLY A 232 14.89 -24.42 -10.64
C GLY A 232 15.48 -25.60 -9.88
N SER A 233 16.78 -25.84 -10.09
CA SER A 233 17.55 -26.94 -9.48
C SER A 233 17.84 -26.75 -7.98
N LYS A 234 17.32 -25.70 -7.33
CA LYS A 234 17.57 -25.45 -5.91
C LYS A 234 16.91 -26.53 -5.04
N ASN A 235 17.77 -27.37 -4.45
CA ASN A 235 17.38 -28.51 -3.62
C ASN A 235 17.07 -28.16 -2.16
N SER A 236 17.18 -26.90 -1.75
CA SER A 236 16.93 -26.52 -0.36
C SER A 236 15.45 -26.57 0.00
N TYR A 237 15.09 -27.30 1.06
CA TYR A 237 13.71 -27.35 1.53
C TYR A 237 13.31 -26.07 2.28
N ALA A 238 12.10 -25.58 2.00
CA ALA A 238 11.51 -24.45 2.71
C ALA A 238 10.49 -24.94 3.75
N PRO A 239 10.41 -24.35 4.95
CA PRO A 239 9.29 -24.60 5.86
C PRO A 239 7.97 -24.20 5.17
N PHE A 240 6.99 -25.09 5.22
CA PHE A 240 5.67 -24.85 4.65
C PHE A 240 4.94 -23.79 5.45
N ASN A 241 4.86 -23.93 6.77
CA ASN A 241 4.33 -22.90 7.66
C ASN A 241 5.44 -21.91 8.04
N PRO A 242 5.42 -20.66 7.53
CA PRO A 242 6.47 -19.67 7.81
C PRO A 242 6.44 -19.11 9.24
N PHE A 243 5.36 -19.34 10.00
CA PHE A 243 5.28 -18.91 11.40
C PHE A 243 6.07 -19.82 12.35
N ILE A 244 6.34 -21.07 11.94
CA ILE A 244 7.06 -22.07 12.73
C ILE A 244 8.53 -22.13 12.29
N LYS A 245 9.45 -21.81 13.19
CA LYS A 245 10.90 -21.85 12.91
C LYS A 245 11.47 -23.27 12.83
N SER A 246 10.81 -24.25 13.45
CA SER A 246 11.23 -25.65 13.42
C SER A 246 11.27 -26.19 11.99
N ARG A 247 12.30 -26.98 11.70
CA ARG A 247 12.48 -27.69 10.43
C ARG A 247 12.19 -29.19 10.55
N LYS A 248 11.46 -29.60 11.60
CA LYS A 248 11.01 -30.97 11.81
C LYS A 248 9.65 -31.18 11.13
N GLY A 249 9.42 -32.37 10.60
CA GLY A 249 8.18 -32.76 9.92
C GLY A 249 8.44 -33.66 8.72
N SER A 250 7.37 -34.19 8.13
CA SER A 250 7.44 -34.88 6.84
C SER A 250 7.77 -33.89 5.72
N VAL A 251 8.23 -34.40 4.58
CA VAL A 251 8.62 -33.58 3.44
C VAL A 251 7.75 -33.89 2.23
N ASN A 252 7.33 -32.84 1.52
CA ASN A 252 6.83 -32.97 0.17
C ASN A 252 8.01 -32.72 -0.78
N GLN A 253 8.44 -33.78 -1.47
CA GLN A 253 9.62 -33.75 -2.34
C GLN A 253 9.37 -32.96 -3.62
N ASP A 254 8.14 -32.95 -4.12
CA ASP A 254 7.75 -32.27 -5.35
C ASP A 254 7.94 -30.75 -5.26
N TRP A 255 7.40 -30.14 -4.21
CA TRP A 255 7.50 -28.71 -3.95
C TRP A 255 8.69 -28.36 -3.06
N LYS A 256 9.43 -29.36 -2.57
CA LYS A 256 10.58 -29.21 -1.67
C LYS A 256 10.21 -28.39 -0.44
N VAL A 257 9.11 -28.75 0.21
CA VAL A 257 8.63 -28.12 1.45
C VAL A 257 8.64 -29.10 2.63
N ILE A 258 8.96 -28.59 3.82
CA ILE A 258 8.86 -29.33 5.08
C ILE A 258 7.49 -29.01 5.68
N LEU A 259 6.70 -30.04 5.97
CA LEU A 259 5.41 -29.92 6.63
C LEU A 259 5.63 -29.76 8.14
N ASN A 260 6.03 -28.54 8.50
CA ASN A 260 6.33 -28.15 9.88
C ASN A 260 5.07 -27.58 10.54
N GLY A 261 4.24 -28.47 11.09
CA GLY A 261 2.99 -28.10 11.75
C GLY A 261 1.94 -29.17 11.62
#